data_AF-A0A2H6G397-F1
#
_entry.id   AF-A0A2H6G397-F1
#
_cell.length_a   1.000
_cell.length_b   1.000
_cell.length_c   1.000
_cell.angle_alpha   90.00
_cell.angle_beta   90.00
_cell.angle_gamma   90.00
#
_symmetry.space_group_name_H-M   'P 1'
#
loop_
_entity.id
_entity.type
_entity.pdbx_description
1 polymer ?
#
loop_
_entity_poly.entity_id
_entity_poly.type
_entity_poly.pdbx_seq_one_letter_code
_entity_poly.pdbx_strand_id
1 'polypeptide(L)'
;MTTKSNKTHKVLSEKGSALSKYQHIIVGDDSWLYLFYFEFCALLGKFPGALGILLRKLFWPRLFGSCGKGVMFADNIVLRQPKNIHLGNNVIISEFCVLDARHDDENKVITLADDAMLSTNIMISCKNACISVGKNAGLGAQTIIHATNDCSVSIGDDVIIGPQSYISAGGNYHFDQLDIPIREQGINPDGGITLENNIWLGAKVTVLGGVTMESGSIAGAGAVVNKSIPANAICAGVPAKVIKTRK
;
A
#
# COMPACT_ATOMS: atom_id res chain seq x y z
N MET A 1 -14.05 -1.06 -25.90
CA MET A 1 -13.64 -0.61 -24.56
C MET A 1 -12.41 -1.41 -24.16
N THR A 2 -11.29 -0.73 -23.98
CA THR A 2 -9.94 -1.29 -23.96
C THR A 2 -9.62 -2.01 -22.65
N THR A 3 -9.29 -3.29 -22.77
CA THR A 3 -8.83 -4.21 -21.72
C THR A 3 -7.56 -3.69 -21.03
N LYS A 4 -7.71 -3.05 -19.86
CA LYS A 4 -6.60 -2.49 -19.07
C LYS A 4 -5.83 -3.52 -18.19
N SER A 5 -6.11 -4.83 -18.29
CA SER A 5 -5.67 -5.81 -17.28
C SER A 5 -4.28 -6.49 -17.50
N ASN A 6 -3.59 -6.28 -18.63
CA ASN A 6 -2.32 -7.01 -18.92
C ASN A 6 -1.03 -6.16 -18.88
N LYS A 7 -0.94 -5.10 -18.07
CA LYS A 7 0.15 -4.12 -18.19
C LYS A 7 1.57 -4.64 -17.86
N THR A 8 1.80 -5.48 -16.86
CA THR A 8 3.19 -5.89 -16.51
C THR A 8 3.82 -6.80 -17.57
N HIS A 9 3.07 -7.77 -18.11
CA HIS A 9 3.54 -8.57 -19.24
C HIS A 9 3.60 -7.74 -20.53
N LYS A 10 2.71 -6.75 -20.69
CA LYS A 10 2.71 -5.87 -21.86
C LYS A 10 3.94 -4.95 -21.89
N VAL A 11 4.34 -4.34 -20.76
CA VAL A 11 5.58 -3.54 -20.66
C VAL A 11 6.83 -4.41 -20.89
N LEU A 12 6.83 -5.66 -20.41
CA LEU A 12 7.90 -6.62 -20.74
C LEU A 12 7.93 -6.97 -22.24
N SER A 13 6.77 -7.02 -22.89
CA SER A 13 6.62 -7.32 -24.34
C SER A 13 6.75 -6.11 -25.26
N GLU A 14 6.67 -4.88 -24.75
CA GLU A 14 6.76 -3.65 -25.54
C GLU A 14 8.22 -3.37 -25.97
N LYS A 15 8.37 -2.70 -27.12
CA LYS A 15 9.68 -2.29 -27.66
C LYS A 15 10.32 -1.25 -26.73
N GLY A 16 11.49 -1.56 -26.20
CA GLY A 16 12.27 -0.68 -25.32
C GLY A 16 13.50 -1.41 -24.78
N SER A 17 14.57 -0.68 -24.45
CA SER A 17 15.76 -1.27 -23.85
C SER A 17 15.44 -1.80 -22.44
N ALA A 18 16.18 -2.81 -21.97
CA ALA A 18 16.02 -3.34 -20.61
C ALA A 18 16.16 -2.24 -19.54
N LEU A 19 17.04 -1.26 -19.79
CA LEU A 19 17.24 -0.12 -18.92
C LEU A 19 16.02 0.81 -18.85
N SER A 20 15.42 1.14 -20.00
CA SER A 20 14.21 1.98 -20.05
C SER A 20 13.06 1.32 -19.28
N LYS A 21 12.89 0.00 -19.42
CA LYS A 21 11.89 -0.77 -18.66
C LYS A 21 12.17 -0.73 -17.16
N TYR A 22 13.43 -0.84 -16.76
CA TYR A 22 13.84 -0.74 -15.36
C TYR A 22 13.56 0.66 -14.79
N GLN A 23 13.94 1.71 -15.51
CA GLN A 23 13.66 3.10 -15.11
C GLN A 23 12.15 3.32 -14.94
N HIS A 24 11.34 2.88 -15.90
CA HIS A 24 9.89 3.06 -15.84
C HIS A 24 9.24 2.28 -14.69
N ILE A 25 9.58 0.99 -14.51
CA ILE A 25 8.90 0.11 -13.55
C ILE A 25 9.42 0.31 -12.11
N ILE A 26 10.73 0.48 -11.95
CA ILE A 26 11.39 0.46 -10.64
C ILE A 26 11.72 1.87 -10.16
N VAL A 27 12.29 2.72 -11.02
CA VAL A 27 12.76 4.05 -10.62
C VAL A 27 11.63 5.09 -10.67
N GLY A 28 10.74 4.99 -11.66
CA GLY A 28 9.66 5.94 -11.91
C GLY A 28 10.12 7.29 -12.45
N ASP A 29 11.32 7.37 -13.04
CA ASP A 29 11.87 8.61 -13.56
C ASP A 29 12.89 8.36 -14.69
N ASP A 30 12.82 9.19 -15.73
CA ASP A 30 13.67 9.07 -16.92
C ASP A 30 15.05 9.74 -16.76
N SER A 31 15.29 10.49 -15.68
CA SER A 31 16.56 11.19 -15.45
C SER A 31 17.69 10.24 -15.06
N TRP A 32 18.79 10.30 -15.82
CA TRP A 32 20.03 9.60 -15.50
C TRP A 32 20.59 9.94 -14.13
N LEU A 33 20.55 11.23 -13.75
CA LEU A 33 21.04 11.67 -12.43
C LEU A 33 20.23 11.02 -11.31
N TYR A 34 18.91 10.94 -11.48
CA TYR A 34 18.04 10.32 -10.49
C TYR A 34 18.24 8.80 -10.45
N LEU A 35 18.40 8.15 -11.60
CA LEU A 35 18.75 6.73 -11.69
C LEU A 35 20.04 6.42 -10.91
N PHE A 36 21.13 7.15 -11.17
CA PHE A 36 22.39 6.93 -10.46
C PHE A 36 22.26 7.17 -8.95
N TYR A 37 21.48 8.18 -8.56
CA TYR A 37 21.21 8.46 -7.16
C TYR A 37 20.37 7.36 -6.49
N PHE A 38 19.38 6.83 -7.20
CA PHE A 38 18.58 5.69 -6.77
C PHE A 38 19.46 4.45 -6.55
N GLU A 39 20.31 4.10 -7.51
CA GLU A 39 21.23 2.96 -7.39
C GLU A 39 22.20 3.12 -6.22
N PHE A 40 22.76 4.32 -6.05
CA PHE A 40 23.60 4.64 -4.90
C PHE A 40 22.86 4.41 -3.57
N CYS A 41 21.63 4.92 -3.46
CA CYS A 41 20.82 4.74 -2.26
C CYS A 41 20.41 3.27 -2.04
N ALA A 42 20.14 2.52 -3.11
CA ALA A 42 19.81 1.10 -3.06
C ALA A 42 20.99 0.26 -2.55
N LEU A 43 22.22 0.60 -2.96
CA LEU A 43 23.44 -0.01 -2.43
C LEU A 43 23.60 0.28 -0.94
N LEU A 44 23.38 1.54 -0.51
CA LEU A 44 23.40 1.92 0.91
C LEU A 44 22.29 1.24 1.72
N GLY A 45 21.17 0.91 1.10
CA GLY A 45 20.03 0.25 1.71
C GLY A 45 20.35 -1.09 2.36
N LYS A 46 21.37 -1.79 1.87
CA LYS A 46 21.76 -3.13 2.33
C LYS A 46 22.64 -3.13 3.58
N PHE A 47 23.16 -1.98 4.00
CA PHE A 47 24.00 -1.92 5.20
C PHE A 47 23.13 -2.06 6.46
N PRO A 48 23.40 -3.07 7.33
CA PRO A 48 22.62 -3.29 8.54
C PRO A 48 23.06 -2.35 9.68
N GLY A 49 22.28 -2.36 10.77
CA GLY A 49 22.62 -1.70 12.03
C GLY A 49 22.56 -0.18 12.00
N ALA A 50 23.08 0.45 13.06
CA ALA A 50 22.95 1.89 13.30
C ALA A 50 23.60 2.75 12.20
N LEU A 51 24.74 2.32 11.64
CA LEU A 51 25.38 3.02 10.52
C LEU A 51 24.49 3.01 9.28
N GLY A 52 23.89 1.87 8.95
CA GLY A 52 22.93 1.77 7.85
C GLY A 52 21.72 2.68 8.03
N ILE A 53 21.16 2.71 9.24
CA ILE A 53 20.06 3.62 9.59
C ILE A 53 20.48 5.08 9.40
N LEU A 54 21.67 5.47 9.85
CA LEU A 54 22.19 6.83 9.66
C LEU A 54 22.37 7.18 8.18
N LEU A 55 22.96 6.29 7.39
CA LEU A 55 23.17 6.50 5.96
C LEU A 55 21.83 6.67 5.22
N ARG A 56 20.86 5.80 5.48
CA ARG A 56 19.51 5.94 4.90
C ARG A 56 18.85 7.25 5.33
N LYS A 57 18.95 7.61 6.61
CA LYS A 57 18.42 8.89 7.12
C LYS A 57 19.03 10.12 6.41
N LEU A 58 20.31 10.06 6.02
CA LEU A 58 20.99 11.16 5.33
C LEU A 58 20.66 11.24 3.84
N PHE A 59 20.57 10.09 3.15
CA PHE A 59 20.47 10.05 1.69
C PHE A 59 19.07 9.73 1.18
N TRP A 60 18.32 8.81 1.80
CA TRP A 60 17.02 8.40 1.27
C TRP A 60 15.93 9.48 1.22
N PRO A 61 15.88 10.50 2.09
CA PRO A 61 14.83 11.54 2.01
C PRO A 61 14.68 12.20 0.63
N ARG A 62 15.76 12.28 -0.16
CA ARG A 62 15.75 12.87 -1.51
C ARG A 62 15.24 11.93 -2.61
N LEU A 63 15.05 10.64 -2.31
CA LEU A 63 14.39 9.71 -3.25
C LEU A 63 12.89 9.97 -3.33
N PHE A 64 12.29 10.37 -2.20
CA PHE A 64 10.86 10.51 -2.04
C PHE A 64 10.32 11.81 -2.64
N GLY A 65 9.04 11.82 -3.01
CA GLY A 65 8.36 13.05 -3.45
C GLY A 65 8.29 14.09 -2.33
N SER A 66 8.10 13.63 -1.10
CA SER A 66 8.36 14.41 0.10
C SER A 66 8.75 13.50 1.26
N CYS A 67 9.63 13.99 2.14
CA CYS A 67 10.01 13.28 3.36
C CYS A 67 10.07 14.27 4.53
N GLY A 68 9.26 14.02 5.56
CA GLY A 68 9.27 14.81 6.79
C GLY A 68 10.52 14.59 7.64
N LYS A 69 10.58 15.28 8.77
CA LYS A 69 11.68 15.16 9.74
C LYS A 69 11.49 13.90 10.58
N GLY A 70 12.59 13.36 11.09
CA GLY A 70 12.55 12.24 12.05
C GLY A 70 12.15 10.89 11.45
N VAL A 71 12.00 10.79 10.12
CA VAL A 71 11.68 9.51 9.45
C VAL A 71 12.80 8.49 9.66
N MET A 72 12.41 7.27 10.00
CA MET A 72 13.33 6.14 10.21
C MET A 72 13.13 5.09 9.13
N PHE A 73 14.25 4.70 8.50
CA PHE A 73 14.30 3.65 7.49
C PHE A 73 15.14 2.48 8.03
N ALA A 74 14.50 1.36 8.32
CA ALA A 74 15.19 0.12 8.67
C ALA A 74 15.85 -0.53 7.45
N ASP A 75 16.43 -1.72 7.63
CA ASP A 75 17.13 -2.41 6.54
C ASP A 75 16.18 -3.12 5.56
N ASN A 76 16.71 -3.46 4.38
CA ASN A 76 16.02 -4.30 3.39
C ASN A 76 14.64 -3.81 2.92
N ILE A 77 14.40 -2.49 2.97
CA ILE A 77 13.20 -1.88 2.40
C ILE A 77 13.32 -1.87 0.87
N VAL A 78 12.28 -2.34 0.19
CA VAL A 78 12.18 -2.31 -1.28
C VAL A 78 11.29 -1.14 -1.68
N LEU A 79 11.82 -0.26 -2.53
CA LEU A 79 11.10 0.89 -3.08
C LEU A 79 10.91 0.72 -4.58
N ARG A 80 9.71 1.01 -5.09
CA ARG A 80 9.43 1.16 -6.52
C ARG A 80 8.69 2.48 -6.75
N GLN A 81 9.19 3.24 -7.72
CA GLN A 81 8.79 4.61 -8.02
C GLN A 81 8.78 5.51 -6.77
N PRO A 82 9.91 5.65 -6.03
CA PRO A 82 9.93 6.34 -4.76
C PRO A 82 9.52 7.82 -4.82
N LYS A 83 9.66 8.50 -5.97
CA LYS A 83 9.12 9.87 -6.15
C LYS A 83 7.61 9.96 -5.88
N ASN A 84 6.89 8.85 -6.06
CA ASN A 84 5.45 8.81 -5.86
C ASN A 84 5.03 8.53 -4.41
N ILE A 85 6.02 8.41 -3.50
CA ILE A 85 5.83 8.12 -2.08
C ILE A 85 6.09 9.39 -1.29
N HIS A 86 5.16 9.72 -0.40
CA HIS A 86 5.18 10.92 0.45
C HIS A 86 5.10 10.54 1.92
N LEU A 87 6.08 11.00 2.69
CA LEU A 87 6.23 10.66 4.11
C LEU A 87 6.10 11.92 4.96
N GLY A 88 5.27 11.84 6.00
CA GLY A 88 5.16 12.82 7.07
C GLY A 88 6.36 12.79 8.03
N ASN A 89 6.21 13.45 9.17
CA ASN A 89 7.21 13.47 10.23
C ASN A 89 7.13 12.19 11.06
N ASN A 90 8.27 11.77 11.60
CA ASN A 90 8.39 10.62 12.52
C ASN A 90 7.83 9.30 11.98
N VAL A 91 7.67 9.18 10.65
CA VAL A 91 7.26 7.93 10.03
C VAL A 91 8.31 6.86 10.27
N ILE A 92 7.87 5.66 10.66
CA ILE A 92 8.75 4.51 10.86
C ILE A 92 8.44 3.47 9.80
N ILE A 93 9.46 3.09 9.02
CA ILE A 93 9.39 1.98 8.08
C ILE A 93 10.36 0.90 8.54
N SER A 94 9.82 -0.21 9.04
CA SER A 94 10.60 -1.33 9.56
C SER A 94 11.13 -2.24 8.45
N GLU A 95 11.86 -3.28 8.85
CA GLU A 95 12.62 -4.12 7.94
C GLU A 95 11.73 -4.83 6.93
N PHE A 96 12.29 -5.12 5.75
CA PHE A 96 11.64 -5.93 4.71
C PHE A 96 10.32 -5.36 4.18
N CYS A 97 10.01 -4.09 4.46
CA CYS A 97 8.84 -3.45 3.88
C CYS A 97 9.00 -3.29 2.37
N VAL A 98 7.92 -3.51 1.63
CA VAL A 98 7.83 -3.28 0.20
C VAL A 98 6.85 -2.14 -0.04
N LEU A 99 7.33 -1.04 -0.60
CA LEU A 99 6.51 0.09 -1.02
C LEU A 99 6.58 0.20 -2.56
N ASP A 100 5.49 -0.18 -3.22
CA ASP A 100 5.37 -0.20 -4.67
C ASP A 100 4.34 0.85 -5.12
N ALA A 101 4.81 2.03 -5.53
CA ALA A 101 4.00 3.20 -5.82
C ALA A 101 3.74 3.40 -7.33
N ARG A 102 3.48 2.31 -8.05
CA ARG A 102 3.28 2.36 -9.51
C ARG A 102 1.98 3.05 -9.91
N HIS A 103 2.14 4.16 -10.64
CA HIS A 103 1.05 4.90 -11.26
C HIS A 103 1.54 5.63 -12.50
N ASP A 104 0.71 5.69 -13.55
CA ASP A 104 1.09 6.33 -14.81
C ASP A 104 1.02 7.88 -14.73
N ASP A 105 -0.04 8.42 -14.12
CA ASP A 105 -0.31 9.86 -14.17
C ASP A 105 -0.24 10.62 -12.83
N GLU A 106 -0.27 9.92 -11.69
CA GLU A 106 -0.32 10.53 -10.36
C GLU A 106 1.04 10.47 -9.66
N ASN A 107 1.41 11.57 -9.03
CA ASN A 107 2.67 11.70 -8.30
C ASN A 107 2.53 11.47 -6.79
N LYS A 108 1.31 11.37 -6.26
CA LYS A 108 1.07 11.14 -4.83
C LYS A 108 0.30 9.84 -4.63
N VAL A 109 1.01 8.74 -4.77
CA VAL A 109 0.44 7.39 -4.86
C VAL A 109 0.40 6.69 -3.52
N ILE A 110 1.51 6.74 -2.76
CA ILE A 110 1.56 6.27 -1.37
C ILE A 110 1.80 7.46 -0.47
N THR A 111 0.92 7.68 0.50
CA THR A 111 1.09 8.73 1.52
C THR A 111 1.05 8.12 2.91
N LEU A 112 2.09 8.36 3.70
CA LEU A 112 2.13 8.04 5.13
C LEU A 112 2.18 9.37 5.89
N ALA A 113 1.16 9.65 6.70
CA ALA A 113 1.09 10.88 7.49
C ALA A 113 1.99 10.82 8.74
N ASP A 114 1.98 11.89 9.53
CA ASP A 114 2.83 12.03 10.72
C ASP A 114 2.61 10.87 11.70
N ASP A 115 3.72 10.37 12.27
CA ASP A 115 3.72 9.31 13.30
C ASP A 115 3.11 7.97 12.84
N ALA A 116 2.94 7.76 11.53
CA ALA A 116 2.54 6.47 10.97
C ALA A 116 3.68 5.43 11.08
N MET A 117 3.33 4.19 11.44
CA MET A 117 4.29 3.12 11.71
C MET A 117 3.99 1.88 10.88
N LEU A 118 4.95 1.49 10.04
CA LEU A 118 4.95 0.21 9.33
C LEU A 118 5.86 -0.77 10.07
N SER A 119 5.28 -1.84 10.61
CA SER A 119 6.03 -2.96 11.18
C SER A 119 6.69 -3.84 10.11
N THR A 120 7.45 -4.84 10.53
CA THR A 120 8.29 -5.67 9.68
C THR A 120 7.49 -6.43 8.61
N ASN A 121 8.04 -6.50 7.40
CA ASN A 121 7.52 -7.26 6.26
C ASN A 121 6.12 -6.83 5.82
N ILE A 122 5.82 -5.53 5.87
CA ILE A 122 4.59 -4.98 5.29
C ILE A 122 4.75 -4.82 3.78
N MET A 123 3.68 -5.11 3.04
CA MET A 123 3.61 -4.80 1.62
C MET A 123 2.51 -3.78 1.36
N ILE A 124 2.88 -2.62 0.83
CA ILE A 124 1.95 -1.63 0.27
C ILE A 124 2.21 -1.60 -1.23
N SER A 125 1.23 -2.05 -2.02
CA SER A 125 1.36 -2.16 -3.47
C SER A 125 0.21 -1.47 -4.19
N CYS A 126 0.56 -0.47 -4.97
CA CYS A 126 -0.32 0.27 -5.87
C CYS A 126 -0.07 -0.12 -7.33
N LYS A 127 -1.14 -0.21 -8.12
CA LYS A 127 -1.10 -0.30 -9.58
C LYS A 127 -2.23 0.52 -10.18
N ASN A 128 -1.96 1.78 -10.49
CA ASN A 128 -2.97 2.77 -10.92
C ASN A 128 -4.10 2.92 -9.90
N ALA A 129 -3.74 3.13 -8.64
CA ALA A 129 -4.60 3.51 -7.53
C ALA A 129 -3.73 4.13 -6.44
N CYS A 130 -4.32 4.74 -5.42
CA CYS A 130 -3.59 5.38 -4.34
C CYS A 130 -3.85 4.68 -2.99
N ILE A 131 -2.86 4.74 -2.10
CA ILE A 131 -2.97 4.29 -0.71
C ILE A 131 -2.53 5.43 0.20
N SER A 132 -3.42 5.84 1.12
CA SER A 132 -3.11 6.83 2.16
C SER A 132 -3.28 6.24 3.55
N VAL A 133 -2.32 6.54 4.42
CA VAL A 133 -2.31 6.15 5.83
C VAL A 133 -2.25 7.41 6.68
N GLY A 134 -3.25 7.59 7.54
CA GLY A 134 -3.40 8.72 8.43
C GLY A 134 -2.40 8.73 9.60
N LYS A 135 -2.54 9.74 10.45
CA LYS A 135 -1.64 10.03 11.56
C LYS A 135 -1.76 8.99 12.65
N ASN A 136 -0.67 8.73 13.37
CA ASN A 136 -0.63 7.76 14.49
C ASN A 136 -1.13 6.35 14.10
N ALA A 137 -1.17 6.01 12.82
CA ALA A 137 -1.67 4.72 12.37
C ALA A 137 -0.57 3.66 12.50
N GLY A 138 -0.89 2.54 13.14
CA GLY A 138 0.02 1.43 13.37
C GLY A 138 -0.37 0.22 12.54
N LEU A 139 0.52 -0.22 11.65
CA LEU A 139 0.31 -1.42 10.85
C LEU A 139 1.17 -2.57 11.38
N GLY A 140 0.51 -3.65 11.77
CA GLY A 140 1.14 -4.85 12.30
C GLY A 140 1.90 -5.64 11.24
N ALA A 141 2.89 -6.42 11.69
CA ALA A 141 3.81 -7.16 10.83
C ALA A 141 3.08 -8.05 9.82
N GLN A 142 3.68 -8.21 8.63
CA GLN A 142 3.18 -9.10 7.57
C GLN A 142 1.79 -8.72 7.03
N THR A 143 1.37 -7.48 7.23
CA THR A 143 0.13 -6.95 6.64
C THR A 143 0.37 -6.59 5.18
N ILE A 144 -0.60 -6.91 4.33
CA ILE A 144 -0.58 -6.58 2.90
C ILE A 144 -1.73 -5.63 2.60
N ILE A 145 -1.40 -4.51 1.96
CA ILE A 145 -2.36 -3.54 1.43
C ILE A 145 -2.14 -3.42 -0.06
N HIS A 146 -3.18 -3.74 -0.83
CA HIS A 146 -3.16 -3.71 -2.28
C HIS A 146 -4.29 -2.83 -2.82
N ALA A 147 -3.94 -1.93 -3.73
CA ALA A 147 -4.88 -1.06 -4.43
C ALA A 147 -4.56 -1.07 -5.93
N THR A 148 -5.58 -1.22 -6.77
CA THR A 148 -5.40 -1.24 -8.22
C THR A 148 -6.67 -0.81 -8.96
N ASN A 149 -6.59 -0.62 -10.27
CA ASN A 149 -7.74 -0.36 -11.15
C ASN A 149 -8.60 0.81 -10.67
N ASP A 150 -7.95 1.92 -10.33
CA ASP A 150 -8.57 3.16 -9.88
C ASP A 150 -9.38 3.01 -8.56
N CYS A 151 -9.19 1.90 -7.83
CA CYS A 151 -9.82 1.61 -6.54
C CYS A 151 -8.79 1.80 -5.41
N SER A 152 -8.79 2.99 -4.82
CA SER A 152 -7.84 3.42 -3.77
C SER A 152 -8.19 2.88 -2.38
N VAL A 153 -7.20 2.83 -1.49
CA VAL A 153 -7.39 2.50 -0.06
C VAL A 153 -7.05 3.72 0.78
N SER A 154 -8.02 4.19 1.58
CA SER A 154 -7.82 5.27 2.54
C SER A 154 -7.91 4.73 3.96
N ILE A 155 -6.86 4.95 4.75
CA ILE A 155 -6.79 4.64 6.18
C ILE A 155 -6.69 5.96 6.93
N GLY A 156 -7.64 6.21 7.84
CA GLY A 156 -7.72 7.41 8.64
C GLY A 156 -6.68 7.49 9.77
N ASP A 157 -6.89 8.46 10.65
CA ASP A 157 -6.04 8.72 11.81
C ASP A 157 -6.34 7.75 12.96
N ASP A 158 -5.33 7.48 13.80
CA ASP A 158 -5.43 6.64 15.00
C ASP A 158 -5.92 5.21 14.69
N VAL A 159 -5.61 4.67 13.51
CA VAL A 159 -5.98 3.32 13.09
C VAL A 159 -4.97 2.28 13.56
N ILE A 160 -5.45 1.18 14.13
CA ILE A 160 -4.63 0.04 14.52
C ILE A 160 -4.98 -1.15 13.63
N ILE A 161 -4.01 -1.63 12.86
CA ILE A 161 -4.16 -2.82 12.02
C ILE A 161 -3.32 -3.96 12.63
N GLY A 162 -4.00 -5.01 13.09
CA GLY A 162 -3.35 -6.19 13.62
C GLY A 162 -2.49 -6.92 12.58
N PRO A 163 -1.49 -7.71 13.02
CA PRO A 163 -0.57 -8.39 12.12
C PRO A 163 -1.28 -9.36 11.18
N GLN A 164 -0.64 -9.64 10.04
CA GLN A 164 -1.10 -10.57 9.01
C GLN A 164 -2.49 -10.23 8.44
N SER A 165 -2.87 -8.95 8.48
CA SER A 165 -4.12 -8.50 7.87
C SER A 165 -3.96 -8.33 6.35
N TYR A 166 -5.07 -8.47 5.62
CA TYR A 166 -5.11 -8.38 4.16
C TYR A 166 -6.17 -7.38 3.72
N ILE A 167 -5.76 -6.29 3.08
CA ILE A 167 -6.64 -5.21 2.64
C ILE A 167 -6.46 -5.08 1.13
N SER A 168 -7.50 -5.35 0.36
CA SER A 168 -7.38 -5.45 -1.10
C SER A 168 -8.55 -4.81 -1.82
N ALA A 169 -8.26 -3.75 -2.56
CA ALA A 169 -9.19 -3.03 -3.43
C ALA A 169 -8.84 -3.24 -4.92
N GLY A 170 -9.85 -3.20 -5.79
CA GLY A 170 -9.73 -3.28 -7.25
C GLY A 170 -9.46 -4.68 -7.79
N GLY A 171 -9.71 -5.72 -7.00
CA GLY A 171 -9.37 -7.12 -7.33
C GLY A 171 -10.53 -7.97 -7.85
N ASN A 172 -11.71 -7.41 -8.03
CA ASN A 172 -12.92 -8.15 -8.36
C ASN A 172 -13.05 -8.37 -9.87
N TYR A 173 -12.85 -9.59 -10.35
CA TYR A 173 -13.01 -9.91 -11.78
C TYR A 173 -14.48 -10.03 -12.17
N HIS A 174 -14.79 -9.80 -13.45
CA HIS A 174 -16.02 -10.29 -14.05
C HIS A 174 -16.02 -11.83 -14.09
N PHE A 175 -17.18 -12.43 -13.89
CA PHE A 175 -17.34 -13.89 -13.84
C PHE A 175 -18.68 -14.35 -14.43
N ASP A 176 -19.43 -13.45 -15.04
CA ASP A 176 -20.77 -13.68 -15.58
C ASP A 176 -20.78 -14.35 -16.96
N GLN A 177 -19.63 -14.41 -17.64
CA GLN A 177 -19.49 -15.06 -18.96
C GLN A 177 -18.80 -16.42 -18.82
N LEU A 178 -19.55 -17.51 -19.02
CA LEU A 178 -19.01 -18.87 -18.81
C LEU A 178 -18.05 -19.33 -19.93
N ASP A 179 -18.15 -18.75 -21.13
CA ASP A 179 -17.36 -19.15 -22.30
C ASP A 179 -16.00 -18.44 -22.42
N ILE A 180 -15.74 -17.44 -21.56
CA ILE A 180 -14.51 -16.64 -21.57
C ILE A 180 -13.79 -16.86 -20.23
N PRO A 181 -12.48 -17.15 -20.21
CA PRO A 181 -11.74 -17.29 -18.95
C PRO A 181 -11.85 -16.02 -18.09
N ILE A 182 -12.06 -16.14 -16.77
CA ILE A 182 -12.23 -15.01 -15.82
C ILE A 182 -11.17 -13.90 -16.01
N ARG A 183 -9.90 -14.27 -16.24
CA ARG A 183 -8.79 -13.30 -16.45
C ARG A 183 -8.99 -12.38 -17.67
N GLU A 184 -9.81 -12.81 -18.63
CA GLU A 184 -10.08 -12.10 -19.90
C GLU A 184 -11.39 -11.32 -19.85
N GLN A 185 -12.23 -11.54 -18.83
CA GLN A 185 -13.52 -10.87 -18.68
C GLN A 185 -13.40 -9.44 -18.13
N GLY A 186 -12.22 -9.05 -17.63
CA GLY A 186 -11.97 -7.73 -17.05
C GLY A 186 -12.26 -7.66 -15.55
N ILE A 187 -12.28 -6.44 -15.01
CA ILE A 187 -12.36 -6.17 -13.57
C ILE A 187 -13.52 -5.21 -13.30
N ASN A 188 -14.37 -5.58 -12.33
CA ASN A 188 -15.38 -4.76 -11.72
C ASN A 188 -14.73 -3.78 -10.73
N PRO A 189 -14.86 -2.45 -10.94
CA PRO A 189 -14.41 -1.49 -9.93
C PRO A 189 -15.28 -1.65 -8.67
N ASP A 190 -14.64 -1.80 -7.54
CA ASP A 190 -15.31 -1.99 -6.24
C ASP A 190 -15.44 -0.68 -5.45
N GLY A 191 -14.88 0.42 -5.95
CA GLY A 191 -14.96 1.74 -5.32
C GLY A 191 -13.91 1.96 -4.23
N GLY A 192 -12.96 1.04 -4.05
CA GLY A 192 -11.90 1.22 -3.05
C GLY A 192 -12.27 0.74 -1.65
N ILE A 193 -11.43 1.05 -0.67
CA ILE A 193 -11.68 0.76 0.75
C ILE A 193 -11.44 2.03 1.55
N THR A 194 -12.35 2.32 2.48
CA THR A 194 -12.21 3.44 3.42
C THR A 194 -12.28 2.92 4.84
N LEU A 195 -11.16 3.00 5.56
CA LEU A 195 -11.14 2.88 7.02
C LEU A 195 -11.08 4.32 7.55
N GLU A 196 -12.11 4.76 8.27
CA GLU A 196 -12.12 6.09 8.87
C GLU A 196 -11.17 6.16 10.09
N ASN A 197 -11.41 7.10 11.01
CA ASN A 197 -10.54 7.32 12.15
C ASN A 197 -10.83 6.32 13.28
N ASN A 198 -9.82 6.04 14.11
CA ASN A 198 -9.96 5.24 15.32
C ASN A 198 -10.52 3.82 15.05
N ILE A 199 -10.11 3.22 13.93
CA ILE A 199 -10.47 1.85 13.54
C ILE A 199 -9.51 0.87 14.20
N TRP A 200 -10.04 -0.27 14.66
CA TRP A 200 -9.20 -1.37 15.10
C TRP A 200 -9.52 -2.66 14.33
N LEU A 201 -8.54 -3.14 13.57
CA LEU A 201 -8.55 -4.47 12.99
C LEU A 201 -7.73 -5.40 13.89
N GLY A 202 -8.35 -6.50 14.35
CA GLY A 202 -7.62 -7.58 15.01
C GLY A 202 -6.60 -8.23 14.08
N ALA A 203 -5.83 -9.19 14.61
CA ALA A 203 -4.90 -9.95 13.79
C ALA A 203 -5.64 -10.76 12.70
N LYS A 204 -5.02 -10.91 11.53
CA LYS A 204 -5.55 -11.72 10.41
C LYS A 204 -6.92 -11.26 9.90
N VAL A 205 -7.23 -9.97 9.95
CA VAL A 205 -8.47 -9.44 9.36
C VAL A 205 -8.30 -9.27 7.85
N THR A 206 -9.31 -9.67 7.10
CA THR A 206 -9.40 -9.40 5.66
C THR A 206 -10.47 -8.33 5.40
N VAL A 207 -10.13 -7.28 4.67
CA VAL A 207 -11.06 -6.24 4.21
C VAL A 207 -11.13 -6.29 2.69
N LEU A 208 -12.33 -6.50 2.16
CA LEU A 208 -12.58 -6.58 0.72
C LEU A 208 -12.97 -5.22 0.14
N GLY A 209 -12.74 -5.06 -1.15
CA GLY A 209 -13.10 -3.84 -1.89
C GLY A 209 -14.58 -3.46 -1.77
N GLY A 210 -14.85 -2.16 -1.78
CA GLY A 210 -16.16 -1.54 -1.59
C GLY A 210 -16.59 -1.37 -0.12
N VAL A 211 -15.71 -1.70 0.83
CA VAL A 211 -16.00 -1.57 2.26
C VAL A 211 -15.63 -0.19 2.78
N THR A 212 -16.57 0.43 3.49
CA THR A 212 -16.30 1.53 4.41
C THR A 212 -16.46 1.05 5.84
N MET A 213 -15.42 1.19 6.67
CA MET A 213 -15.52 1.05 8.12
C MET A 213 -15.57 2.44 8.74
N GLU A 214 -16.72 2.80 9.29
CA GLU A 214 -16.94 4.09 9.92
C GLU A 214 -16.24 4.19 11.29
N SER A 215 -16.00 5.43 11.70
CA SER A 215 -15.12 5.78 12.82
C SER A 215 -15.42 5.02 14.11
N GLY A 216 -14.37 4.59 14.80
CA GLY A 216 -14.49 3.87 16.08
C GLY A 216 -14.90 2.39 15.98
N SER A 217 -15.12 1.88 14.76
CA SER A 217 -15.52 0.48 14.56
C SER A 217 -14.34 -0.50 14.70
N ILE A 218 -14.68 -1.75 15.01
CA ILE A 218 -13.72 -2.81 15.33
C ILE A 218 -14.05 -4.06 14.51
N ALA A 219 -13.03 -4.66 13.90
CA ALA A 219 -13.10 -6.01 13.34
C ALA A 219 -12.33 -6.98 14.23
N GLY A 220 -13.02 -8.00 14.76
CA GLY A 220 -12.39 -9.07 15.54
C GLY A 220 -11.36 -9.85 14.73
N ALA A 221 -10.40 -10.48 15.43
CA ALA A 221 -9.35 -11.26 14.78
C ALA A 221 -9.93 -12.34 13.84
N GLY A 222 -9.32 -12.51 12.67
CA GLY A 222 -9.75 -13.49 11.66
C GLY A 222 -11.02 -13.11 10.88
N ALA A 223 -11.58 -11.92 11.08
CA ALA A 223 -12.81 -11.52 10.39
C ALA A 223 -12.57 -11.26 8.89
N VAL A 224 -13.57 -11.59 8.05
CA VAL A 224 -13.61 -11.21 6.63
C VAL A 224 -14.70 -10.16 6.44
N VAL A 225 -14.30 -8.90 6.40
CA VAL A 225 -15.17 -7.74 6.24
C VAL A 225 -15.49 -7.58 4.75
N ASN A 226 -16.71 -7.95 4.38
CA ASN A 226 -17.21 -7.89 3.00
C ASN A 226 -18.43 -6.96 2.83
N LYS A 227 -18.77 -6.20 3.87
CA LYS A 227 -19.81 -5.17 3.88
C LYS A 227 -19.37 -4.04 4.80
N SER A 228 -19.78 -2.81 4.49
CA SER A 228 -19.49 -1.64 5.32
C SER A 228 -19.97 -1.81 6.76
N ILE A 229 -19.18 -1.29 7.70
CA ILE A 229 -19.37 -1.44 9.14
C ILE A 229 -19.72 -0.05 9.74
N PRO A 230 -20.87 0.10 10.42
CA PRO A 230 -21.26 1.36 11.02
C PRO A 230 -20.33 1.84 12.15
N ALA A 231 -20.41 3.14 12.46
CA ALA A 231 -19.57 3.76 13.48
C ALA A 231 -19.73 3.05 14.82
N ASN A 232 -18.62 2.90 15.54
CA ASN A 232 -18.54 2.24 16.85
C ASN A 232 -19.03 0.76 16.86
N ALA A 233 -19.37 0.16 15.72
CA ALA A 233 -19.79 -1.22 15.67
C ALA A 233 -18.59 -2.16 15.82
N ILE A 234 -18.82 -3.31 16.44
CA ILE A 234 -17.86 -4.40 16.56
C ILE A 234 -18.39 -5.53 15.70
N CYS A 235 -17.59 -5.98 14.72
CA CYS A 235 -17.93 -7.07 13.83
C CYS A 235 -16.93 -8.24 13.96
N ALA A 236 -17.38 -9.45 13.66
CA ALA A 236 -16.53 -10.65 13.66
C ALA A 236 -17.11 -11.74 12.74
N GLY A 237 -16.27 -12.72 12.38
CA GLY A 237 -16.67 -13.91 11.61
C GLY A 237 -16.35 -13.85 10.11
N VAL A 238 -16.72 -14.93 9.41
CA VAL A 238 -16.51 -15.11 7.97
C VAL A 238 -17.83 -15.59 7.34
N PRO A 239 -18.58 -14.72 6.64
CA PRO A 239 -18.37 -13.27 6.52
C PRO A 239 -18.63 -12.53 7.84
N ALA A 240 -17.99 -11.38 8.02
CA ALA A 240 -18.13 -10.59 9.23
C ALA A 240 -19.56 -10.09 9.42
N LYS A 241 -20.06 -10.17 10.66
CA LYS A 241 -21.35 -9.63 11.10
C LYS A 241 -21.14 -8.72 12.28
N VAL A 242 -21.92 -7.64 12.36
CA VAL A 242 -21.97 -6.79 13.56
C VAL A 242 -22.50 -7.64 14.72
N ILE A 243 -21.75 -7.69 15.81
CA ILE A 243 -22.06 -8.48 17.01
C ILE A 243 -22.45 -7.62 18.21
N LYS A 244 -21.95 -6.38 18.28
CA LYS A 244 -22.30 -5.40 19.32
C LYS A 244 -21.84 -4.00 18.91
N THR A 245 -22.30 -2.99 19.63
CA THR A 245 -21.77 -1.62 19.56
C THR A 245 -20.87 -1.36 20.75
N ARG A 246 -19.78 -0.60 20.55
CA ARG A 246 -18.88 -0.13 21.60
C ARG A 246 -19.65 0.74 22.60
N LYS A 247 -19.32 0.64 23.89
CA LYS A 247 -19.86 1.46 24.97
C LYS A 247 -18.82 2.48 25.40
#